data_AF-A0A368NNZ4-F1
#
_entry.id   AF-A0A368NNZ4-F1
#
_cell.length_a   1.000
_cell.length_b   1.000
_cell.length_c   1.000
_cell.angle_alpha   90.00
_cell.angle_beta   90.00
_cell.angle_gamma   90.00
#
_symmetry.space_group_name_H-M   'P 1'
#
loop_
_entity.id
_entity.type
_entity.pdbx_description
1 polymer ?
#
loop_
_entity_poly.entity_id
_entity_poly.type
_entity_poly.pdbx_seq_one_letter_code
_entity_poly.pdbx_strand_id
1 'polypeptide(L)'
;MDDVYKEEYRVKYTRDAATKRILGEAWFNAQGELDRNDDLPTRVAYDDLGRVCEMEWSRRNITHRESGPSRIEINPESGIVCHEVWCFEGEVHRAGGEPAVIDRDPDTGQITRVEFWDMGTRISKKSFRKSPVQNEPNLGL
;
A
#
# COMPACT_ATOMS: atom_id res chain seq x y z
N MET A 1 7.90 -33.64 -4.94
CA MET A 1 8.64 -32.98 -6.04
C MET A 1 8.04 -31.59 -6.05
N ASP A 2 8.62 -30.71 -5.24
CA ASP A 2 8.07 -29.38 -5.04
C ASP A 2 8.63 -28.51 -6.15
N ASP A 3 7.86 -28.37 -7.23
CA ASP A 3 8.13 -27.37 -8.24
C ASP A 3 8.03 -26.00 -7.57
N VAL A 4 9.18 -25.44 -7.20
CA VAL A 4 9.30 -24.08 -6.71
C VAL A 4 8.97 -23.16 -7.89
N TYR A 5 7.70 -22.82 -8.04
CA TYR A 5 7.25 -21.83 -9.01
C TYR A 5 7.97 -20.51 -8.74
N LYS A 6 8.87 -20.12 -9.64
CA LYS A 6 9.49 -18.80 -9.64
C LYS A 6 8.77 -17.98 -10.71
N GLU A 7 8.02 -16.98 -10.27
CA GLU A 7 7.45 -16.02 -11.20
C GLU A 7 8.57 -15.12 -11.73
N GLU A 8 8.67 -14.99 -13.04
CA GLU A 8 9.63 -14.10 -13.68
C GLU A 8 9.03 -12.69 -13.76
N TYR A 9 9.71 -11.72 -13.15
CA TYR A 9 9.33 -10.31 -13.21
C TYR A 9 10.22 -9.53 -14.15
N ARG A 10 9.62 -8.60 -14.90
CA ARG A 10 10.34 -7.54 -15.59
C ARG A 10 10.43 -6.32 -14.68
N VAL A 11 11.64 -5.81 -14.47
CA VAL A 11 11.86 -4.56 -13.73
C VAL A 11 12.04 -3.41 -14.72
N LYS A 12 11.32 -2.31 -14.50
CA LYS A 12 11.58 -1.03 -15.16
C LYS A 12 12.17 -0.05 -14.16
N TYR A 13 13.16 0.71 -14.62
CA TYR A 13 13.85 1.72 -13.82
C TYR A 13 13.47 3.11 -14.31
N THR A 14 13.03 3.97 -13.39
CA THR A 14 13.00 5.41 -13.61
C THR A 14 14.37 5.97 -13.27
N ARG A 15 14.92 6.84 -14.13
CA ARG A 15 16.24 7.42 -13.94
C ARG A 15 16.19 8.93 -14.10
N ASP A 16 17.02 9.62 -13.31
CA ASP A 16 17.27 11.03 -13.51
C ASP A 16 17.93 11.26 -14.88
N ALA A 17 17.45 12.27 -15.61
CA ALA A 17 17.85 12.49 -16.99
C ALA A 17 19.32 12.93 -17.11
N ALA A 18 19.81 13.71 -16.15
CA ALA A 18 21.15 14.28 -16.18
C ALA A 18 22.19 13.31 -15.61
N THR A 19 21.95 12.79 -14.41
CA THR A 19 22.90 11.97 -13.65
C THR A 19 22.78 10.47 -13.91
N LYS A 20 21.67 10.03 -14.53
CA LYS A 20 21.33 8.61 -14.76
C LYS A 20 21.13 7.77 -13.49
N ARG A 21 21.10 8.41 -12.31
CA ARG A 21 20.74 7.78 -11.03
C ARG A 21 19.36 7.16 -11.11
N ILE A 22 19.16 6.03 -10.44
CA ILE A 22 17.85 5.37 -10.36
C ILE A 22 17.00 6.15 -9.35
N LEU A 23 15.83 6.61 -9.80
CA LEU A 23 14.83 7.30 -8.99
C LEU A 23 13.69 6.37 -8.57
N GLY A 24 13.55 5.22 -9.23
CA GLY A 24 12.59 4.22 -8.83
C GLY A 24 12.64 2.96 -9.65
N GLU A 25 11.98 1.94 -9.11
CA GLU A 25 11.85 0.60 -9.67
C GLU A 25 10.37 0.24 -9.72
N ALA A 26 9.96 -0.48 -10.78
CA ALA A 26 8.62 -1.03 -10.92
C ALA A 26 8.69 -2.46 -11.45
N TRP A 27 7.98 -3.38 -10.79
CA TRP A 27 7.96 -4.81 -11.12
C TRP A 27 6.68 -5.17 -11.87
N PHE A 28 6.84 -5.91 -12.97
CA PHE A 28 5.75 -6.35 -13.82
C PHE A 28 5.79 -7.88 -13.97
N ASN A 29 4.62 -8.54 -13.86
CA ASN A 29 4.49 -9.96 -14.13
C ASN A 29 4.66 -10.29 -15.63
N ALA A 30 4.55 -11.57 -15.99
CA ALA A 30 4.68 -12.04 -17.37
C ALA A 30 3.61 -11.44 -18.33
N GLN A 31 2.46 -11.02 -17.80
CA GLN A 31 1.39 -10.36 -18.54
C GLN A 31 1.62 -8.85 -18.70
N GLY A 32 2.67 -8.30 -18.08
CA GLY A 32 3.00 -6.88 -18.14
C GLY A 32 2.21 -6.01 -17.16
N GLU A 33 1.61 -6.62 -16.13
CA GLU A 33 0.85 -5.93 -15.08
C GLU A 33 1.74 -5.66 -13.87
N LEU A 34 1.53 -4.54 -13.17
CA LEU A 34 2.16 -4.30 -11.86
C LEU A 34 1.68 -5.34 -10.87
N ASP A 35 2.59 -6.24 -10.52
CA ASP A 35 2.35 -7.35 -9.60
C ASP A 35 3.71 -7.87 -9.10
N ARG A 36 3.72 -8.34 -7.85
CA ARG A 36 4.91 -8.90 -7.20
C ARG A 36 4.50 -9.76 -6.00
N ASN A 37 4.97 -11.00 -5.97
CA ASN A 37 4.71 -11.94 -4.89
C ASN A 37 5.49 -11.59 -3.60
N ASP A 38 5.23 -12.39 -2.56
CA ASP A 38 5.89 -12.34 -1.26
C ASP A 38 5.69 -11.02 -0.49
N ASP A 39 4.54 -10.37 -0.72
CA ASP A 39 4.19 -9.08 -0.11
C ASP A 39 5.24 -7.97 -0.35
N LEU A 40 5.95 -8.08 -1.48
CA LEU A 40 6.94 -7.12 -1.90
C LEU A 40 6.27 -5.97 -2.68
N PRO A 41 6.79 -4.74 -2.56
CA PRO A 41 6.23 -3.61 -3.29
C PRO A 41 6.41 -3.77 -4.80
N THR A 42 5.37 -3.40 -5.55
CA THR A 42 5.38 -3.33 -7.02
C THR A 42 6.04 -2.06 -7.51
N ARG A 43 6.18 -1.04 -6.66
CA ARG A 43 6.96 0.18 -6.93
C ARG A 43 7.76 0.60 -5.70
N VAL A 44 8.98 1.03 -5.94
CA VAL A 44 9.86 1.65 -4.92
C VAL A 44 10.44 2.92 -5.52
N ALA A 45 10.37 4.03 -4.81
CA ALA A 45 11.02 5.28 -5.19
C ALA A 45 12.19 5.62 -4.25
N TYR A 46 13.18 6.32 -4.80
CA TYR A 46 14.39 6.70 -4.09
C TYR A 46 14.58 8.22 -4.12
N ASP A 47 15.16 8.76 -3.05
CA ASP A 47 15.66 10.13 -3.03
C ASP A 47 16.97 10.29 -3.82
N ASP A 48 17.50 11.52 -3.86
CA ASP A 48 18.74 11.83 -4.60
C ASP A 48 19.98 11.12 -4.06
N LEU A 49 19.94 10.61 -2.82
CA LEU A 49 20.99 9.83 -2.18
C LEU A 49 20.79 8.32 -2.33
N GLY A 50 19.70 7.89 -3.00
CA GLY A 50 19.37 6.48 -3.22
C GLY A 50 18.67 5.79 -2.05
N ARG A 51 18.15 6.54 -1.08
CA ARG A 51 17.38 6.01 0.05
C ARG A 51 15.92 5.87 -0.35
N VAL A 52 15.25 4.80 0.10
CA VAL A 52 13.83 4.58 -0.17
C VAL A 52 13.01 5.70 0.48
N CYS A 53 12.16 6.35 -0.30
CA CYS A 53 11.24 7.39 0.18
C CYS A 53 9.76 7.06 -0.07
N GLU A 54 9.47 6.07 -0.91
CA GLU A 54 8.10 5.63 -1.18
C GLU A 54 8.06 4.16 -1.60
N MET A 55 7.00 3.47 -1.17
CA MET A 55 6.66 2.12 -1.64
C MET A 55 5.17 2.01 -1.94
N GLU A 56 4.84 1.31 -3.02
CA GLU A 56 3.48 0.99 -3.42
C GLU A 56 3.34 -0.51 -3.68
N TRP A 57 2.18 -1.05 -3.32
CA TRP A 57 1.76 -2.42 -3.59
C TRP A 57 0.57 -2.40 -4.53
N SER A 58 0.64 -3.23 -5.55
CA SER A 58 -0.42 -3.38 -6.54
C SER A 58 -0.59 -4.86 -6.87
N ARG A 59 -1.80 -5.22 -7.29
CA ARG A 59 -2.10 -6.53 -7.86
C ARG A 59 -2.84 -6.30 -9.16
N ARG A 60 -2.35 -6.87 -10.27
CA ARG A 60 -2.93 -6.67 -11.61
C ARG A 60 -3.20 -5.19 -11.96
N ASN A 61 -2.21 -4.31 -11.70
CA ASN A 61 -2.29 -2.86 -11.90
C ASN A 61 -3.25 -2.09 -10.97
N ILE A 62 -3.84 -2.74 -9.96
CA ILE A 62 -4.72 -2.09 -8.99
C ILE A 62 -3.97 -1.94 -7.67
N THR A 63 -3.89 -0.73 -7.13
CA THR A 63 -3.28 -0.46 -5.83
C THR A 63 -4.03 -1.22 -4.73
N HIS A 64 -3.34 -2.16 -4.07
CA HIS A 64 -3.93 -3.09 -3.11
C HIS A 64 -2.85 -3.81 -2.30
N ARG A 65 -3.13 -4.04 -1.02
CA ARG A 65 -2.31 -4.90 -0.15
C ARG A 65 -3.17 -5.49 0.97
N GLU A 66 -3.09 -6.80 1.18
CA GLU A 66 -3.90 -7.49 2.21
C GLU A 66 -3.31 -7.35 3.62
N SER A 67 -1.98 -7.31 3.72
CA SER A 67 -1.23 -7.36 4.99
C SER A 67 -0.97 -5.99 5.62
N GLY A 68 -1.31 -4.89 4.95
CA GLY A 68 -0.90 -3.56 5.38
C GLY A 68 -1.31 -2.44 4.42
N PRO A 69 -0.72 -1.24 4.56
CA PRO A 69 -0.98 -0.14 3.65
C PRO A 69 -0.49 -0.48 2.24
N SER A 70 -1.30 -0.13 1.25
CA SER A 70 -0.97 -0.29 -0.17
C SER A 70 -0.05 0.81 -0.69
N ARG A 71 0.13 1.89 0.06
CA ARG A 71 1.12 2.92 -0.21
C ARG A 71 1.70 3.46 1.10
N ILE A 72 3.02 3.63 1.14
CA ILE A 72 3.70 4.31 2.24
C ILE A 72 4.72 5.31 1.72
N GLU A 73 4.86 6.42 2.43
CA GLU A 73 5.95 7.39 2.24
C GLU A 73 6.83 7.41 3.48
N ILE A 74 8.13 7.44 3.26
CA ILE A 74 9.17 7.38 4.29
C ILE A 74 9.99 8.65 4.20
N ASN A 75 10.17 9.33 5.32
CA ASN A 75 11.19 10.37 5.41
C ASN A 75 12.57 9.69 5.35
N PRO A 76 13.40 9.97 4.33
CA PRO A 76 14.65 9.25 4.13
C PRO A 76 15.77 9.67 5.11
N GLU A 77 15.63 10.79 5.82
CA GLU A 77 16.57 11.22 6.86
C GLU A 77 16.32 10.52 8.20
N SER A 78 15.05 10.48 8.64
CA SER A 78 14.66 9.89 9.92
C SER A 78 14.30 8.41 9.83
N GLY A 79 13.98 7.91 8.63
CA GLY A 79 13.45 6.57 8.40
C GLY A 79 11.98 6.39 8.82
N ILE A 80 11.30 7.46 9.21
CA ILE A 80 9.92 7.41 9.71
C ILE A 80 8.96 7.25 8.54
N VAL A 81 8.03 6.30 8.65
CA VAL A 81 6.86 6.20 7.77
C VAL A 81 5.90 7.34 8.11
N CYS A 82 5.93 8.40 7.30
CA CYS A 82 5.19 9.64 7.54
C CYS A 82 3.81 9.66 6.86
N HIS A 83 3.56 8.76 5.92
CA HIS A 83 2.26 8.63 5.26
C HIS A 83 1.95 7.16 4.99
N GLU A 84 0.72 6.73 5.29
CA GLU A 84 0.23 5.39 5.00
C GLU A 84 -1.19 5.49 4.42
N VAL A 85 -1.44 4.74 3.34
CA VAL A 85 -2.75 4.63 2.70
C VAL A 85 -3.13 3.17 2.53
N TRP A 86 -4.35 2.83 2.94
CA TRP A 86 -4.98 1.54 2.69
C TRP A 86 -5.97 1.68 1.55
N CYS A 87 -5.83 0.80 0.55
CA CYS A 87 -6.76 0.70 -0.56
C CYS A 87 -7.31 -0.73 -0.70
N PHE A 88 -8.58 -0.82 -1.09
CA PHE A 88 -9.25 -2.04 -1.50
C PHE A 88 -9.84 -1.84 -2.90
N GLU A 89 -9.50 -2.73 -3.83
CA GLU A 89 -9.90 -2.64 -5.24
C GLU A 89 -9.59 -1.28 -5.91
N GLY A 90 -8.49 -0.63 -5.50
CA GLY A 90 -8.05 0.66 -6.03
C GLY A 90 -8.68 1.88 -5.35
N GLU A 91 -9.66 1.67 -4.47
CA GLU A 91 -10.33 2.72 -3.71
C GLU A 91 -9.75 2.83 -2.30
N VAL A 92 -9.63 4.06 -1.78
CA VAL A 92 -9.16 4.27 -0.40
C VAL A 92 -10.19 3.68 0.56
N HIS A 93 -9.78 2.66 1.33
CA HIS A 93 -10.65 1.91 2.22
C HIS A 93 -9.84 1.11 3.22
N ARG A 94 -10.37 1.00 4.45
CA ARG A 94 -9.83 0.07 5.45
C ARG A 94 -10.97 -0.52 6.28
N ALA A 95 -11.03 -1.85 6.31
CA ALA A 95 -12.03 -2.58 7.07
C ALA A 95 -11.89 -2.36 8.58
N GLY A 96 -12.94 -2.68 9.34
CA GLY A 96 -12.90 -2.67 10.81
C GLY A 96 -13.08 -1.29 11.47
N GLY A 97 -13.38 -0.25 10.69
CA GLY A 97 -13.55 1.11 11.23
C GLY A 97 -12.23 1.77 11.64
N GLU A 98 -11.13 1.31 11.04
CA GLU A 98 -9.79 1.85 11.18
C GLU A 98 -9.55 2.98 10.18
N PRO A 99 -8.59 3.89 10.45
CA PRO A 99 -8.25 4.94 9.50
C PRO A 99 -7.58 4.35 8.25
N ALA A 100 -8.08 4.74 7.08
CA ALA A 100 -7.53 4.35 5.79
C ALA A 100 -6.41 5.29 5.32
N VAL A 101 -6.25 6.44 5.96
CA VAL A 101 -5.10 7.33 5.77
C VAL A 101 -4.56 7.73 7.14
N ILE A 102 -3.25 7.60 7.32
CA ILE A 102 -2.54 8.07 8.51
C ILE A 102 -1.36 8.92 8.05
N ASP A 103 -1.25 10.13 8.59
CA ASP A 103 -0.03 10.94 8.49
C ASP A 103 0.64 11.05 9.85
N ARG A 104 1.97 11.08 9.80
CA ARG A 104 2.83 11.37 10.95
C ARG A 104 3.77 12.51 10.61
N ASP A 105 4.11 13.27 11.64
CA ASP A 105 5.22 14.19 11.60
C ASP A 105 6.50 13.43 11.24
N PRO A 106 7.25 13.88 10.21
CA PRO A 106 8.36 13.11 9.66
C PRO A 106 9.61 13.07 10.55
N ASP A 107 9.70 13.93 11.57
CA ASP A 107 10.85 13.99 12.48
C ASP A 107 10.57 13.28 13.80
N THR A 108 9.33 13.35 14.29
CA THR A 108 8.94 12.83 15.60
C THR A 108 8.10 11.55 15.52
N GLY A 109 7.50 11.25 14.36
CA GLY A 109 6.60 10.12 14.18
C GLY A 109 5.24 10.30 14.85
N GLN A 110 4.95 11.48 15.40
CA GLN A 110 3.66 11.76 16.02
C GLN A 110 2.56 11.82 14.95
N ILE A 111 1.44 11.15 15.20
CA ILE A 111 0.29 11.20 14.28
C ILE A 111 -0.24 12.64 14.22
N THR A 112 -0.28 13.20 13.01
CA THR A 112 -0.79 14.56 12.74
C THR A 112 -2.17 14.54 12.10
N ARG A 113 -2.50 13.47 11.36
CA ARG A 113 -3.78 13.30 10.68
C ARG A 113 -4.19 11.83 10.63
N VAL A 114 -5.49 11.59 10.80
CA VAL A 114 -6.11 10.31 10.45
C VAL A 114 -7.40 10.57 9.67
N GLU A 115 -7.65 9.78 8.64
CA GLU A 115 -8.88 9.86 7.85
C GLU A 115 -9.52 8.48 7.71
N PHE A 116 -10.84 8.45 7.78
CA PHE A 116 -11.65 7.25 7.61
C PHE A 116 -12.32 7.29 6.25
N TRP A 117 -12.28 6.18 5.53
CA TRP A 117 -12.79 6.08 4.17
C TRP A 117 -13.54 4.76 3.99
N ASP A 118 -14.66 4.83 3.27
CA ASP A 118 -15.46 3.68 2.86
C ASP A 118 -15.58 3.69 1.34
N MET A 119 -14.90 2.75 0.67
CA MET A 119 -14.88 2.59 -0.79
C MET A 119 -14.73 3.94 -1.53
N GLY A 120 -13.64 4.66 -1.23
CA GLY A 120 -13.33 5.93 -1.90
C GLY A 120 -14.13 7.15 -1.39
N THR A 121 -15.06 6.95 -0.45
CA THR A 121 -15.79 8.05 0.20
C THR A 121 -15.24 8.34 1.57
N ARG A 122 -14.78 9.57 1.81
CA ARG A 122 -14.35 10.02 3.14
C ARG A 122 -15.54 10.09 4.09
N ILE A 123 -15.40 9.47 5.26
CA ILE A 123 -16.46 9.40 6.27
C ILE A 123 -16.01 10.00 7.61
N SER A 124 -17.00 10.43 8.41
CA SER A 124 -16.73 10.79 9.80
C SER A 124 -16.66 9.54 10.67
N LYS A 125 -15.80 9.53 11.69
CA LYS A 125 -15.71 8.43 12.66
C LYS A 125 -17.05 8.12 13.35
N LYS A 126 -17.96 9.10 13.45
CA LYS A 126 -19.31 8.93 14.03
C LYS A 126 -20.31 8.26 13.09
N SER A 127 -20.02 8.26 11.79
CA SER A 127 -20.88 7.68 10.75
C SER A 127 -20.64 6.18 10.55
N PHE A 128 -19.60 5.62 11.14
CA PHE A 128 -19.32 4.18 11.08
C PHE A 128 -20.34 3.43 11.95
N ARG A 129 -21.52 3.16 11.39
CA ARG A 129 -22.42 2.16 11.95
C ARG A 129 -21.76 0.81 11.69
N LYS A 130 -21.45 0.04 12.75
CA LYS A 130 -21.15 -1.38 12.58
C LYS A 130 -22.32 -1.97 11.79
N SER A 131 -22.06 -2.43 10.56
CA SER A 131 -22.99 -3.32 9.88
C SER A 131 -23.26 -4.49 10.85
N PRO A 132 -24.53 -4.83 11.14
CA PRO A 132 -24.81 -5.99 11.95
C PRO A 132 -24.27 -7.19 11.17
N VAL A 133 -23.27 -7.87 11.73
CA VAL A 133 -22.90 -9.21 11.32
C VAL A 133 -24.20 -10.02 11.34
N GLN A 134 -24.55 -10.62 10.20
CA GLN A 134 -25.63 -11.59 10.12
C GLN A 134 -25.25 -12.78 11.02
N ASN A 135 -25.72 -12.75 12.27
CA ASN A 135 -25.83 -13.94 13.08
C ASN A 135 -26.96 -14.76 12.48
N GLU A 136 -26.64 -15.70 11.60
CA GLU A 136 -27.55 -16.81 11.34
C GLU A 136 -27.63 -17.67 12.60
N PRO A 137 -28.83 -17.92 13.16
CA PRO A 137 -28.97 -18.94 14.18
C PRO A 137 -28.82 -20.31 13.53
N ASN A 138 -27.80 -21.05 13.95
CA ASN A 138 -27.68 -22.47 13.68
C ASN A 138 -28.82 -23.21 14.41
N LEU A 139 -29.95 -23.39 13.71
CA LEU A 139 -31.04 -24.27 14.13
C LEU A 139 -30.66 -25.70 13.73
N GLY A 140 -29.89 -26.34 14.59
CA GLY A 140 -29.81 -27.79 14.61
C GLY A 140 -31.09 -28.37 15.22
N LEU A 141 -31.79 -29.19 14.45
CA LEU A 141 -32.67 -30.27 14.90
C LEU A 141 -32.32 -31.52 14.10
#